data_AF-A0A7C3LVW2-F1
#
_entry.id   AF-A0A7C3LVW2-F1
#
_cell.length_a   1.000
_cell.length_b   1.000
_cell.length_c   1.000
_cell.angle_alpha   90.00
_cell.angle_beta   90.00
_cell.angle_gamma   90.00
#
_symmetry.space_group_name_H-M   'P 1'
#
loop_
_entity.id
_entity.type
_entity.pdbx_description
1 polymer ?
#
loop_
_entity_poly.entity_id
_entity_poly.type
_entity_poly.pdbx_seq_one_letter_code
_entity_poly.pdbx_strand_id
1 'polypeptide(L)'
;MRGRGEDMPVSRIGWLLIWGLFLWFSWNVPDRVDAVNLNVITNQTALFFKVSYVPLGARNLLPADVRYVNHLIAKDLEESGYFEMVPLDQKVQSSLANMLLTGESARQLGGIGIEGVIGAQLIKDELGTHLVGIVRDPLNGSVLLSRKYTTTGNVRVVVHRFVDDIVFQFTGFKGVADGRIAFVGKNRRRGYDLYVMDFDGEGIHRLTWDRVLAYTPAWSLRKHLIVYTSYLHGVPQILAYDLSTGHRQPLARFPGLNITPGFSRDGEKLAMALSKSQVSQNTEIYAYGERDKRFYRLTFSHSNNLSPSWSPDGSQIAFVSDRDGHPQIFVMDSDGSNEHRISFSGFYNVSPSWSPRGDVVAYVCMNENHRPKICLTTPTGDRYVQITHGPGQDDSPDWSPDGRTIIFTHQVKGHSFIEKMFLDGTHLHRLGVFPHSVITPVWAVH
;
A
#
# COMPACT_ATOMS: atom_id res chain seq x y z
N MET A 1 -34.57 25.51 -60.85
CA MET A 1 -34.90 24.22 -60.18
C MET A 1 -33.64 23.68 -59.50
N ARG A 2 -33.74 22.55 -58.77
CA ARG A 2 -32.66 21.77 -58.08
C ARG A 2 -31.23 22.01 -58.61
N GLY A 3 -30.18 22.17 -57.78
CA GLY A 3 -30.09 22.15 -56.30
C GLY A 3 -28.64 22.45 -55.84
N ARG A 4 -28.39 22.68 -54.54
CA ARG A 4 -27.03 22.94 -54.00
C ARG A 4 -26.34 21.65 -53.55
N GLY A 5 -25.01 21.67 -53.58
CA GLY A 5 -24.11 20.80 -52.83
C GLY A 5 -22.80 21.55 -52.59
N GLU A 6 -22.33 21.61 -51.34
CA GLU A 6 -21.16 22.39 -50.91
C GLU A 6 -20.00 21.45 -50.51
N ASP A 7 -18.78 21.98 -50.44
CA ASP A 7 -17.54 21.20 -50.30
C ASP A 7 -17.26 20.64 -48.88
N MET A 8 -16.81 19.37 -48.84
CA MET A 8 -16.11 18.68 -47.75
C MET A 8 -16.82 18.53 -46.38
N PRO A 9 -16.52 17.42 -45.66
CA PRO A 9 -15.63 17.58 -44.51
C PRO A 9 -14.67 16.40 -44.23
N VAL A 10 -13.52 16.71 -43.62
CA VAL A 10 -12.71 15.77 -42.82
C VAL A 10 -12.47 16.43 -41.46
N SER A 11 -12.96 15.83 -40.38
CA SER A 11 -13.03 16.47 -39.06
C SER A 11 -11.76 16.31 -38.21
N ARG A 12 -11.59 17.19 -37.21
CA ARG A 12 -10.38 17.32 -36.38
C ARG A 12 -10.66 17.20 -34.88
N ILE A 13 -9.57 16.88 -34.16
CA ILE A 13 -9.26 17.12 -32.74
C ILE A 13 -9.87 18.44 -32.19
N GLY A 14 -10.45 18.43 -30.98
CA GLY A 14 -10.88 19.66 -30.25
C GLY A 14 -11.33 19.44 -28.79
N TRP A 15 -11.12 20.42 -27.91
CA TRP A 15 -11.41 20.42 -26.44
C TRP A 15 -12.58 21.37 -26.05
N LEU A 16 -12.92 21.43 -24.74
CA LEU A 16 -13.61 22.50 -23.96
C LEU A 16 -15.15 22.43 -23.79
N LEU A 17 -15.85 23.01 -22.77
CA LEU A 17 -15.62 23.23 -21.30
C LEU A 17 -16.91 23.76 -20.58
N ILE A 18 -17.34 23.17 -19.43
CA ILE A 18 -18.32 23.68 -18.39
C ILE A 18 -19.71 24.19 -18.90
N TRP A 19 -20.72 24.68 -18.14
CA TRP A 19 -21.08 24.96 -16.71
C TRP A 19 -22.51 24.39 -16.42
N GLY A 20 -23.13 24.40 -15.22
CA GLY A 20 -22.68 24.67 -13.83
C GLY A 20 -23.74 25.38 -12.95
N LEU A 21 -23.99 24.91 -11.71
CA LEU A 21 -24.65 25.66 -10.61
C LEU A 21 -24.51 24.93 -9.24
N PHE A 22 -24.69 25.65 -8.13
CA PHE A 22 -24.56 25.15 -6.74
C PHE A 22 -25.88 24.59 -6.19
N LEU A 23 -25.79 23.54 -5.35
CA LEU A 23 -26.63 23.40 -4.16
C LEU A 23 -25.93 22.49 -3.11
N TRP A 24 -26.16 22.77 -1.83
CA TRP A 24 -25.66 21.93 -0.72
C TRP A 24 -26.47 20.63 -0.64
N PHE A 25 -25.78 19.49 -0.64
CA PHE A 25 -26.33 18.22 -0.15
C PHE A 25 -25.25 17.47 0.62
N SER A 26 -25.50 17.20 1.90
CA SER A 26 -24.78 16.19 2.66
C SER A 26 -25.13 14.81 2.09
N TRP A 27 -24.23 14.25 1.27
CA TRP A 27 -24.37 12.88 0.83
C TRP A 27 -24.02 11.95 1.99
N ASN A 28 -25.03 11.27 2.53
CA ASN A 28 -24.79 10.07 3.34
C ASN A 28 -24.00 9.08 2.47
N VAL A 29 -22.77 8.77 2.88
CA VAL A 29 -22.11 7.54 2.44
C VAL A 29 -22.94 6.38 3.04
N PRO A 30 -23.20 5.28 2.30
CA PRO A 30 -23.79 4.11 2.91
C PRO A 30 -22.84 3.54 3.98
N ASP A 31 -23.24 3.65 5.25
CA ASP A 31 -22.48 3.07 6.35
C ASP A 31 -22.43 1.55 6.23
N ARG A 32 -21.22 1.00 6.40
CA ARG A 32 -20.82 -0.40 6.20
C ARG A 32 -20.79 -0.88 4.75
N VAL A 33 -19.57 -1.15 4.28
CA VAL A 33 -19.30 -2.36 3.49
C VAL A 33 -19.46 -3.54 4.45
N ASP A 34 -20.28 -4.54 4.10
CA ASP A 34 -20.36 -5.78 4.87
C ASP A 34 -19.02 -6.54 4.77
N ALA A 35 -18.51 -7.01 5.91
CA ALA A 35 -17.21 -7.68 5.97
C ALA A 35 -17.21 -8.96 5.12
N VAL A 36 -16.22 -9.07 4.22
CA VAL A 36 -16.02 -10.24 3.39
C VAL A 36 -15.61 -11.40 4.27
N ASN A 37 -16.37 -12.51 4.24
CA ASN A 37 -16.04 -13.70 5.01
C ASN A 37 -14.76 -14.35 4.46
N LEU A 38 -13.61 -13.97 5.03
CA LEU A 38 -12.30 -14.42 4.55
C LEU A 38 -12.14 -15.93 4.51
N ASN A 39 -12.84 -16.69 5.36
CA ASN A 39 -12.86 -18.16 5.35
C ASN A 39 -13.27 -18.77 4.00
N VAL A 40 -13.87 -17.99 3.09
CA VAL A 40 -14.14 -18.38 1.69
C VAL A 40 -12.85 -18.52 0.87
N ILE A 41 -11.77 -17.83 1.22
CA ILE A 41 -10.47 -17.90 0.52
C ILE A 41 -9.24 -18.15 1.43
N THR A 42 -9.12 -17.52 2.60
CA THR A 42 -8.04 -17.73 3.58
C THR A 42 -8.63 -18.18 4.92
N ASN A 43 -7.97 -19.10 5.62
CA ASN A 43 -8.46 -19.58 6.93
C ASN A 43 -8.09 -18.61 8.07
N GLN A 44 -8.26 -17.30 7.84
CA GLN A 44 -7.86 -16.24 8.75
C GLN A 44 -9.05 -15.73 9.57
N THR A 45 -8.88 -15.71 10.90
CA THR A 45 -9.76 -14.99 11.83
C THR A 45 -9.08 -13.68 12.21
N ALA A 46 -9.82 -12.56 12.17
CA ALA A 46 -9.31 -11.27 12.62
C ALA A 46 -9.16 -11.26 14.16
N LEU A 47 -7.95 -11.59 14.63
CA LEU A 47 -7.56 -11.43 16.03
C LEU A 47 -7.11 -9.99 16.27
N PHE A 48 -7.81 -9.32 17.20
CA PHE A 48 -7.49 -8.00 17.74
C PHE A 48 -7.22 -8.13 19.24
N PHE A 49 -6.14 -7.53 19.72
CA PHE A 49 -5.86 -7.42 21.15
C PHE A 49 -6.57 -6.19 21.72
N LYS A 50 -7.32 -6.35 22.81
CA LYS A 50 -8.01 -5.25 23.49
C LYS A 50 -7.02 -4.45 24.34
N VAL A 51 -6.75 -3.21 23.94
CA VAL A 51 -5.75 -2.36 24.62
C VAL A 51 -6.29 -0.97 24.92
N SER A 52 -5.74 -0.32 25.95
CA SER A 52 -6.04 1.09 26.26
C SER A 52 -4.77 1.92 26.36
N TYR A 53 -4.84 3.14 25.83
CA TYR A 53 -3.73 4.09 25.85
C TYR A 53 -3.94 5.20 26.89
N VAL A 54 -2.90 5.51 27.66
CA VAL A 54 -2.91 6.47 28.77
C VAL A 54 -1.70 7.41 28.68
N PRO A 55 -1.90 8.71 28.37
CA PRO A 55 -0.83 9.69 28.43
C PRO A 55 -0.25 9.86 29.84
N LEU A 56 1.07 9.75 29.98
CA LEU A 56 1.83 9.89 31.24
C LEU A 56 2.43 11.30 31.40
N GLY A 57 1.77 12.31 30.82
CA GLY A 57 2.18 13.71 30.85
C GLY A 57 3.33 14.06 29.90
N ALA A 58 3.75 15.33 29.95
CA ALA A 58 4.83 15.85 29.11
C ALA A 58 5.67 16.93 29.81
N ARG A 59 6.90 17.16 29.31
CA ARG A 59 7.81 18.23 29.76
C ARG A 59 8.39 18.98 28.55
N ASN A 60 8.44 20.32 28.64
CA ASN A 60 9.03 21.23 27.65
C ASN A 60 8.44 21.15 26.23
N LEU A 61 7.17 20.74 26.10
CA LEU A 61 6.43 20.62 24.84
C LEU A 61 5.16 21.48 24.88
N LEU A 62 4.69 21.96 23.73
CA LEU A 62 3.45 22.73 23.69
C LEU A 62 2.24 21.78 23.88
N PRO A 63 1.14 22.23 24.52
CA PRO A 63 -0.06 21.40 24.66
C PRO A 63 -0.67 20.93 23.32
N ALA A 64 -0.37 21.60 22.21
CA ALA A 64 -0.75 21.15 20.88
C ALA A 64 0.05 19.92 20.44
N ASP A 65 1.40 19.97 20.53
CA ASP A 65 2.31 18.87 20.20
C ASP A 65 1.97 17.61 21.01
N VAL A 66 1.68 17.78 22.30
CA VAL A 66 1.32 16.68 23.21
C VAL A 66 0.00 16.04 22.79
N ARG A 67 -1.03 16.83 22.45
CA ARG A 67 -2.29 16.27 21.92
C ARG A 67 -2.08 15.56 20.59
N TYR A 68 -1.27 16.12 19.69
CA TYR A 68 -0.97 15.53 18.39
C TYR A 68 -0.30 14.14 18.54
N VAL A 69 0.76 14.05 19.35
CA VAL A 69 1.49 12.79 19.57
C VAL A 69 0.60 11.75 20.26
N ASN A 70 -0.16 12.15 21.28
CA ASN A 70 -1.06 11.24 21.99
C ASN A 70 -2.18 10.71 21.08
N HIS A 71 -2.72 11.55 20.19
CA HIS A 71 -3.69 11.12 19.17
C HIS A 71 -3.05 10.20 18.13
N LEU A 72 -1.84 10.50 17.66
CA LEU A 72 -1.12 9.69 16.69
C LEU A 72 -0.81 8.28 17.23
N ILE A 73 -0.38 8.14 18.49
CA ILE A 73 -0.17 6.82 19.11
C ILE A 73 -1.46 5.98 19.06
N ALA A 74 -2.62 6.57 19.40
CA ALA A 74 -3.90 5.86 19.37
C ALA A 74 -4.36 5.53 17.94
N LYS A 75 -4.24 6.49 17.01
CA LYS A 75 -4.52 6.32 15.57
C LYS A 75 -3.69 5.18 14.98
N ASP A 76 -2.38 5.20 15.22
CA ASP A 76 -1.45 4.23 14.64
C ASP A 76 -1.68 2.81 15.18
N LEU A 77 -2.07 2.67 16.46
CA LEU A 77 -2.46 1.37 17.03
C LEU A 77 -3.70 0.81 16.36
N GLU A 78 -4.74 1.63 16.16
CA GLU A 78 -5.98 1.24 15.48
C GLU A 78 -5.74 0.93 13.99
N GLU A 79 -5.03 1.80 13.27
CA GLU A 79 -4.67 1.63 11.85
C GLU A 79 -3.67 0.50 11.57
N SER A 80 -3.03 -0.06 12.59
CA SER A 80 -2.26 -1.31 12.46
C SER A 80 -3.15 -2.54 12.19
N GLY A 81 -4.43 -2.47 12.55
CA GLY A 81 -5.36 -3.60 12.46
C GLY A 81 -5.05 -4.75 13.41
N TYR A 82 -4.18 -4.56 14.41
CA TYR A 82 -3.88 -5.54 15.46
C TYR A 82 -4.60 -5.28 16.79
N PHE A 83 -5.17 -4.09 16.98
CA PHE A 83 -5.64 -3.61 18.28
C PHE A 83 -7.08 -3.09 18.24
N GLU A 84 -7.86 -3.48 19.23
CA GLU A 84 -9.15 -2.84 19.55
C GLU A 84 -8.91 -1.83 20.67
N MET A 85 -9.08 -0.54 20.36
CA MET A 85 -8.84 0.54 21.32
C MET A 85 -10.01 0.68 22.30
N VAL A 86 -9.85 0.12 23.51
CA VAL A 86 -10.86 0.19 24.57
C VAL A 86 -10.84 1.59 25.22
N PRO A 87 -11.92 2.39 25.13
CA PRO A 87 -11.98 3.72 25.70
C PRO A 87 -12.08 3.67 27.22
N LEU A 88 -11.53 4.70 27.89
CA LEU A 88 -11.46 4.79 29.35
C LEU A 88 -12.22 6.02 29.85
N ASP A 89 -12.91 5.89 30.99
CA ASP A 89 -13.32 7.06 31.76
C ASP A 89 -12.14 7.66 32.55
N GLN A 90 -12.29 8.91 32.99
CA GLN A 90 -11.23 9.68 33.64
C GLN A 90 -10.73 9.07 34.97
N LYS A 91 -11.59 8.35 35.70
CA LYS A 91 -11.24 7.67 36.97
C LYS A 91 -10.44 6.40 36.69
N VAL A 92 -10.87 5.60 35.73
CA VAL A 92 -10.13 4.40 35.27
C VAL A 92 -8.78 4.80 34.67
N GLN A 93 -8.75 5.83 33.82
CA GLN A 93 -7.52 6.39 33.24
C GLN A 93 -6.53 6.82 34.33
N SER A 94 -7.01 7.47 35.40
CA SER A 94 -6.15 7.89 36.53
C SER A 94 -5.58 6.69 37.31
N SER A 95 -6.36 5.63 37.52
CA SER A 95 -5.91 4.39 38.15
C SER A 95 -4.86 3.66 37.29
N LEU A 96 -5.09 3.58 35.98
CA LEU A 96 -4.16 2.98 35.03
C LEU A 96 -2.87 3.79 34.87
N ALA A 97 -2.93 5.14 34.94
CA ALA A 97 -1.74 5.98 34.98
C ALA A 97 -0.86 5.68 36.20
N ASN A 98 -1.45 5.44 37.38
CA ASN A 98 -0.70 5.00 38.56
C ASN A 98 -0.06 3.62 38.33
N MET A 99 -0.82 2.63 37.85
CA MET A 99 -0.31 1.28 37.57
C MET A 99 0.87 1.27 36.58
N LEU A 100 0.81 2.10 35.52
CA LEU A 100 1.91 2.24 34.57
C LEU A 100 3.21 2.74 35.25
N LEU A 101 3.08 3.67 36.20
CA LEU A 101 4.21 4.27 36.92
C LEU A 101 4.72 3.36 38.05
N THR A 102 3.85 2.83 38.92
CA THR A 102 4.22 2.07 40.13
C THR A 102 4.38 0.57 39.89
N GLY A 103 3.64 0.01 38.92
CA GLY A 103 3.49 -1.43 38.74
C GLY A 103 2.47 -2.08 39.69
N GLU A 104 1.74 -1.31 40.49
CA GLU A 104 0.68 -1.85 41.35
C GLU A 104 -0.47 -2.41 40.51
N SER A 105 -0.73 -3.72 40.66
CA SER A 105 -1.71 -4.46 39.87
C SER A 105 -3.10 -3.81 39.88
N ALA A 106 -3.61 -3.52 38.69
CA ALA A 106 -4.93 -2.90 38.49
C ALA A 106 -6.10 -3.91 38.55
N ARG A 107 -5.96 -5.04 39.28
CA ARG A 107 -6.96 -6.12 39.41
C ARG A 107 -8.38 -5.67 39.76
N GLN A 108 -8.54 -4.54 40.43
CA GLN A 108 -9.85 -3.95 40.74
C GLN A 108 -10.63 -3.50 39.47
N LEU A 109 -9.95 -3.38 38.33
CA LEU A 109 -10.51 -3.12 37.00
C LEU A 109 -10.75 -4.42 36.19
N GLY A 110 -10.63 -5.59 36.80
CA GLY A 110 -10.58 -6.91 36.14
C GLY A 110 -11.85 -7.39 35.41
N GLY A 111 -12.80 -6.50 35.12
CA GLY A 111 -13.99 -6.77 34.31
C GLY A 111 -13.99 -6.13 32.91
N ILE A 112 -13.00 -5.30 32.57
CA ILE A 112 -13.00 -4.52 31.31
C ILE A 112 -12.48 -5.33 30.10
N GLY A 113 -11.79 -6.46 30.33
CA GLY A 113 -11.30 -7.33 29.25
C GLY A 113 -10.11 -6.75 28.47
N ILE A 114 -9.38 -5.79 29.04
CA ILE A 114 -8.14 -5.24 28.47
C ILE A 114 -7.00 -6.24 28.68
N GLU A 115 -6.26 -6.53 27.63
CA GLU A 115 -5.08 -7.41 27.60
C GLU A 115 -3.77 -6.63 27.77
N GLY A 116 -3.76 -5.34 27.40
CA GLY A 116 -2.58 -4.49 27.49
C GLY A 116 -2.90 -3.02 27.78
N VAL A 117 -2.14 -2.41 28.69
CA VAL A 117 -2.24 -0.98 28.98
C VAL A 117 -0.96 -0.29 28.53
N ILE A 118 -1.11 0.70 27.66
CA ILE A 118 -0.03 1.39 26.94
C ILE A 118 0.11 2.81 27.50
N GLY A 119 1.30 3.16 27.97
CA GLY A 119 1.64 4.48 28.49
C GLY A 119 2.74 5.15 27.66
N ALA A 120 2.65 6.47 27.49
CA ALA A 120 3.73 7.27 26.92
C ALA A 120 3.92 8.60 27.66
N GLN A 121 5.16 8.93 28.00
CA GLN A 121 5.57 10.24 28.49
C GLN A 121 6.45 10.94 27.45
N LEU A 122 6.23 12.24 27.25
CA LEU A 122 6.96 13.04 26.26
C LEU A 122 7.88 14.05 26.94
N ILE A 123 9.15 14.10 26.56
CA ILE A 123 10.14 15.02 27.15
C ILE A 123 10.89 15.69 26.01
N LYS A 124 11.12 17.00 26.09
CA LYS A 124 12.01 17.72 25.16
C LYS A 124 13.17 18.36 25.91
N ASP A 125 14.37 18.17 25.40
CA ASP A 125 15.60 18.77 25.91
C ASP A 125 16.57 19.09 24.75
N GLU A 126 17.82 19.40 25.07
CA GLU A 126 18.86 19.80 24.10
C GLU A 126 19.20 18.69 23.08
N LEU A 127 18.93 17.42 23.40
CA LEU A 127 19.14 16.27 22.53
C LEU A 127 17.93 15.96 21.63
N GLY A 128 16.83 16.71 21.78
CA GLY A 128 15.64 16.63 20.93
C GLY A 128 14.36 16.25 21.68
N THR A 129 13.45 15.60 20.96
CA THR A 129 12.20 15.07 21.52
C THR A 129 12.36 13.59 21.86
N HIS A 130 11.95 13.24 23.07
CA HIS A 130 11.94 11.89 23.61
C HIS A 130 10.52 11.39 23.84
N LEU A 131 10.27 10.15 23.43
CA LEU A 131 9.09 9.38 23.81
C LEU A 131 9.56 8.26 24.73
N VAL A 132 9.11 8.25 25.98
CA VAL A 132 9.32 7.14 26.92
C VAL A 132 8.04 6.32 26.95
N GLY A 133 8.08 5.18 26.27
CA GLY A 133 6.94 4.27 26.10
C GLY A 133 7.04 3.08 27.04
N ILE A 134 5.92 2.71 27.67
CA ILE A 134 5.80 1.55 28.56
C ILE A 134 4.49 0.82 28.28
N VAL A 135 4.51 -0.51 28.35
CA VAL A 135 3.32 -1.36 28.27
C VAL A 135 3.32 -2.31 29.45
N ARG A 136 2.17 -2.49 30.10
CA ARG A 136 1.99 -3.43 31.20
C ARG A 136 0.79 -4.34 31.00
N ASP A 137 0.92 -5.54 31.54
CA ASP A 137 -0.17 -6.47 31.82
C ASP A 137 -1.05 -5.88 32.96
N PRO A 138 -2.36 -5.67 32.76
CA PRO A 138 -3.22 -5.07 33.78
C PRO A 138 -3.54 -6.00 34.98
N LEU A 139 -3.42 -7.32 34.81
CA LEU A 139 -3.76 -8.32 35.81
C LEU A 139 -2.62 -8.55 36.82
N ASN A 140 -1.36 -8.40 36.43
CA ASN A 140 -0.20 -8.58 37.33
C ASN A 140 0.74 -7.37 37.41
N GLY A 141 0.58 -6.35 36.57
CA GLY A 141 1.42 -5.14 36.58
C GLY A 141 2.82 -5.34 35.98
N SER A 142 3.12 -6.52 35.43
CA SER A 142 4.42 -6.80 34.79
C SER A 142 4.64 -5.93 33.56
N VAL A 143 5.91 -5.61 33.29
CA VAL A 143 6.31 -4.80 32.13
C VAL A 143 6.42 -5.71 30.92
N LEU A 144 5.56 -5.50 29.92
CA LEU A 144 5.63 -6.18 28.62
C LEU A 144 6.62 -5.47 27.71
N LEU A 145 6.66 -4.13 27.73
CA LEU A 145 7.60 -3.30 26.96
C LEU A 145 7.98 -2.07 27.78
N SER A 146 9.24 -1.65 27.73
CA SER A 146 9.67 -0.32 28.20
C SER A 146 10.88 0.15 27.39
N ARG A 147 10.74 1.28 26.68
CA ARG A 147 11.78 1.83 25.79
C ARG A 147 11.74 3.36 25.75
N LYS A 148 12.91 3.98 25.56
CA LYS A 148 13.07 5.42 25.24
C LYS A 148 13.43 5.57 23.76
N TYR A 149 12.61 6.29 23.02
CA TYR A 149 12.83 6.67 21.63
C TYR A 149 13.23 8.15 21.58
N THR A 150 14.09 8.53 20.62
CA THR A 150 14.66 9.88 20.51
C THR A 150 14.68 10.35 19.06
N THR A 151 14.33 11.62 18.81
CA THR A 151 14.47 12.28 17.51
C THR A 151 14.76 13.77 17.66
N THR A 152 15.71 14.27 16.88
CA THR A 152 15.96 15.71 16.71
C THR A 152 15.05 16.35 15.65
N GLY A 153 14.34 15.52 14.85
CA GLY A 153 13.47 15.93 13.76
C GLY A 153 12.00 15.63 14.02
N ASN A 154 11.33 15.02 13.03
CA ASN A 154 9.90 14.73 13.10
C ASN A 154 9.59 13.70 14.21
N VAL A 155 8.63 14.04 15.08
CA VAL A 155 8.18 13.20 16.20
C VAL A 155 7.43 11.94 15.74
N ARG A 156 6.85 11.96 14.53
CA ARG A 156 6.16 10.80 13.93
C ARG A 156 7.05 9.54 13.92
N VAL A 157 8.33 9.69 13.59
CA VAL A 157 9.31 8.59 13.54
C VAL A 157 9.47 7.86 14.88
N VAL A 158 9.34 8.55 16.03
CA VAL A 158 9.39 7.89 17.35
C VAL A 158 8.06 7.32 17.82
N VAL A 159 6.94 7.81 17.27
CA VAL A 159 5.60 7.24 17.51
C VAL A 159 5.43 5.95 16.72
N HIS A 160 5.67 5.99 15.41
CA HIS A 160 5.59 4.84 14.53
C HIS A 160 6.44 3.66 15.04
N ARG A 161 7.69 3.92 15.46
CA ARG A 161 8.57 2.89 16.04
C ARG A 161 8.09 2.34 17.38
N PHE A 162 7.48 3.19 18.21
CA PHE A 162 6.87 2.72 19.46
C PHE A 162 5.69 1.79 19.16
N VAL A 163 4.87 2.11 18.16
CA VAL A 163 3.76 1.24 17.72
C VAL A 163 4.26 -0.06 17.09
N ASP A 164 5.30 -0.02 16.24
CA ASP A 164 5.92 -1.24 15.68
C ASP A 164 6.49 -2.17 16.78
N ASP A 165 7.12 -1.61 17.82
CA ASP A 165 7.59 -2.37 18.99
C ASP A 165 6.43 -2.92 19.85
N ILE A 166 5.28 -2.23 19.90
CA ILE A 166 4.06 -2.74 20.55
C ILE A 166 3.46 -3.90 19.73
N VAL A 167 3.30 -3.74 18.41
CA VAL A 167 2.82 -4.82 17.51
C VAL A 167 3.72 -6.05 17.66
N PHE A 168 5.05 -5.86 17.68
CA PHE A 168 6.00 -6.95 17.89
C PHE A 168 5.84 -7.61 19.26
N GLN A 169 5.64 -6.83 20.33
CA GLN A 169 5.48 -7.37 21.68
C GLN A 169 4.20 -8.22 21.87
N PHE A 170 3.12 -7.92 21.16
CA PHE A 170 1.88 -8.71 21.21
C PHE A 170 1.85 -9.87 20.21
N THR A 171 2.55 -9.76 19.07
CA THR A 171 2.34 -10.69 17.94
C THR A 171 3.56 -11.49 17.50
N GLY A 172 4.77 -11.06 17.88
CA GLY A 172 6.04 -11.59 17.34
C GLY A 172 6.35 -11.17 15.91
N PHE A 173 5.46 -10.43 15.24
CA PHE A 173 5.67 -9.90 13.89
C PHE A 173 6.01 -8.40 13.94
N LYS A 174 6.86 -7.93 13.04
CA LYS A 174 7.16 -6.49 12.94
C LYS A 174 5.92 -5.75 12.42
N GLY A 175 5.54 -4.65 13.08
CA GLY A 175 4.53 -3.72 12.56
C GLY A 175 4.95 -3.00 11.28
N VAL A 176 3.98 -2.23 10.74
CA VAL A 176 4.06 -1.51 9.46
C VAL A 176 4.05 0.02 9.61
N ALA A 177 4.13 0.56 10.83
CA ALA A 177 3.98 1.98 11.12
C ALA A 177 5.21 2.82 10.73
N ASP A 178 6.46 2.35 10.93
CA ASP A 178 7.66 2.99 10.33
C ASP A 178 7.79 2.65 8.82
N GLY A 179 6.75 2.05 8.24
CA GLY A 179 6.58 1.78 6.82
C GLY A 179 6.17 3.02 6.01
N ARG A 180 6.30 2.90 4.68
CA ARG A 180 6.03 3.98 3.73
C ARG A 180 5.35 3.44 2.49
N ILE A 181 4.62 4.32 1.80
CA ILE A 181 3.92 4.02 0.55
C ILE A 181 4.45 4.97 -0.53
N ALA A 182 4.92 4.42 -1.65
CA ALA A 182 5.26 5.17 -2.85
C ALA A 182 4.04 5.21 -3.77
N PHE A 183 3.80 6.33 -4.44
CA PHE A 183 2.67 6.47 -5.36
C PHE A 183 2.96 7.51 -6.45
N VAL A 184 2.12 7.52 -7.48
CA VAL A 184 2.23 8.45 -8.60
C VAL A 184 1.14 9.52 -8.48
N GLY A 185 1.56 10.79 -8.45
CA GLY A 185 0.66 11.94 -8.31
C GLY A 185 0.63 12.81 -9.56
N LYS A 186 -0.58 13.10 -10.06
CA LYS A 186 -0.80 13.98 -11.22
C LYS A 186 -0.48 15.43 -10.88
N ASN A 187 0.20 16.12 -11.78
CA ASN A 187 0.67 17.49 -11.62
C ASN A 187 -0.27 18.49 -12.31
N ARG A 188 -0.39 19.72 -11.77
CA ARG A 188 -1.10 20.86 -12.42
C ARG A 188 -0.71 21.07 -13.88
N ARG A 189 0.53 20.72 -14.26
CA ARG A 189 1.06 20.83 -15.64
C ARG A 189 0.97 19.53 -16.46
N ARG A 190 -0.06 18.69 -16.21
CA ARG A 190 -0.42 17.45 -16.94
C ARG A 190 0.55 16.26 -16.85
N GLY A 191 1.77 16.43 -16.34
CA GLY A 191 2.67 15.33 -16.01
C GLY A 191 2.22 14.51 -14.80
N TYR A 192 2.92 13.40 -14.56
CA TYR A 192 2.83 12.57 -13.37
C TYR A 192 4.21 12.47 -12.72
N ASP A 193 4.29 12.68 -11.42
CA ASP A 193 5.52 12.66 -10.66
C ASP A 193 5.44 11.60 -9.54
N LEU A 194 6.59 11.13 -9.06
CA LEU A 194 6.70 10.14 -7.98
C LEU A 194 6.63 10.85 -6.62
N TYR A 195 5.86 10.29 -5.70
CA TYR A 195 5.68 10.73 -4.32
C TYR A 195 5.85 9.57 -3.35
N VAL A 196 6.08 9.89 -2.09
CA VAL A 196 6.05 8.96 -0.97
C VAL A 196 5.24 9.57 0.18
N MET A 197 4.63 8.72 1.00
CA MET A 197 3.95 9.09 2.25
C MET A 197 4.25 8.06 3.34
N ASP A 198 3.98 8.42 4.58
CA ASP A 198 3.97 7.50 5.72
C ASP A 198 2.76 6.53 5.63
N PHE A 199 2.75 5.47 6.42
CA PHE A 199 1.77 4.36 6.36
C PHE A 199 0.28 4.75 6.61
N ASP A 200 0.07 5.93 7.18
CA ASP A 200 -1.22 6.53 7.59
C ASP A 200 -1.68 7.66 6.64
N GLY A 201 -0.99 7.83 5.50
CA GLY A 201 -1.29 8.81 4.46
C GLY A 201 -0.73 10.23 4.70
N GLU A 202 -0.06 10.46 5.83
CA GLU A 202 0.59 11.74 6.15
C GLU A 202 2.04 11.79 5.64
N GLY A 203 2.74 12.91 5.88
CA GLY A 203 4.17 13.02 5.53
C GLY A 203 4.43 13.01 4.01
N ILE A 204 3.49 13.51 3.21
CA ILE A 204 3.55 13.44 1.75
C ILE A 204 4.74 14.25 1.21
N HIS A 205 5.70 13.56 0.61
CA HIS A 205 6.90 14.12 0.00
C HIS A 205 7.00 13.75 -1.48
N ARG A 206 7.62 14.62 -2.27
CA ARG A 206 7.74 14.50 -3.73
C ARG A 206 9.19 14.16 -4.10
N LEU A 207 9.38 13.17 -4.96
CA LEU A 207 10.70 12.67 -5.37
C LEU A 207 11.12 13.11 -6.78
N THR A 208 10.19 13.38 -7.70
CA THR A 208 10.55 13.78 -9.08
C THR A 208 9.87 15.07 -9.55
N TRP A 209 10.48 15.76 -10.53
CA TRP A 209 9.98 17.03 -11.08
C TRP A 209 9.94 17.07 -12.62
N ASP A 210 9.99 15.89 -13.23
CA ASP A 210 10.19 15.70 -14.66
C ASP A 210 8.98 16.15 -15.50
N ARG A 211 7.76 16.10 -14.93
CA ARG A 211 6.48 16.35 -15.62
C ARG A 211 6.20 15.41 -16.82
N VAL A 212 6.92 14.30 -16.92
CA VAL A 212 6.66 13.23 -17.91
C VAL A 212 5.63 12.24 -17.35
N LEU A 213 5.51 11.06 -17.96
CA LEU A 213 4.80 9.94 -17.37
C LEU A 213 5.77 9.13 -16.48
N ALA A 214 5.39 8.95 -15.21
CA ALA A 214 5.98 7.99 -14.28
C ALA A 214 4.87 7.02 -13.87
N TYR A 215 5.14 5.71 -13.85
CA TYR A 215 4.15 4.65 -13.59
C TYR A 215 4.79 3.45 -12.88
N THR A 216 3.94 2.66 -12.21
CA THR A 216 4.29 1.36 -11.60
C THR A 216 5.64 1.40 -10.84
N PRO A 217 5.72 2.19 -9.75
CA PRO A 217 6.86 2.12 -8.86
C PRO A 217 6.93 0.75 -8.19
N ALA A 218 8.14 0.28 -7.87
CA ALA A 218 8.39 -0.82 -6.94
C ALA A 218 9.53 -0.41 -6.00
N TRP A 219 9.36 -0.64 -4.70
CA TRP A 219 10.22 -0.08 -3.65
C TRP A 219 10.87 -1.20 -2.83
N SER A 220 12.21 -1.26 -2.82
CA SER A 220 12.98 -2.08 -1.88
C SER A 220 13.66 -1.18 -0.84
N LEU A 221 13.34 -1.40 0.43
CA LEU A 221 13.98 -0.76 1.57
C LEU A 221 15.42 -1.25 1.75
N ARG A 222 15.67 -2.55 1.63
CA ARG A 222 17.02 -3.15 1.70
C ARG A 222 17.98 -2.62 0.64
N LYS A 223 17.50 -2.37 -0.59
CA LYS A 223 18.32 -1.72 -1.64
C LYS A 223 18.34 -0.20 -1.53
N HIS A 224 17.41 0.38 -0.75
CA HIS A 224 17.20 1.81 -0.62
C HIS A 224 16.86 2.49 -1.97
N LEU A 225 16.10 1.77 -2.82
CA LEU A 225 15.71 2.18 -4.17
C LEU A 225 14.20 2.17 -4.38
N ILE A 226 13.71 3.10 -5.21
CA ILE A 226 12.45 2.93 -5.94
C ILE A 226 12.80 2.79 -7.42
N VAL A 227 12.39 1.68 -8.04
CA VAL A 227 12.44 1.53 -9.51
C VAL A 227 11.07 1.88 -10.10
N TYR A 228 11.02 2.51 -11.25
CA TYR A 228 9.75 2.95 -11.86
C TYR A 228 9.81 3.03 -13.39
N THR A 229 8.67 2.81 -14.03
CA THR A 229 8.50 3.06 -15.47
C THR A 229 8.50 4.57 -15.72
N SER A 230 9.35 5.06 -16.61
CA SER A 230 9.52 6.49 -16.89
C SER A 230 9.59 6.78 -18.40
N TYR A 231 8.95 7.86 -18.82
CA TYR A 231 9.00 8.38 -20.20
C TYR A 231 9.92 9.61 -20.33
N LEU A 232 10.91 9.77 -19.43
CA LEU A 232 11.83 10.93 -19.38
C LEU A 232 12.57 11.23 -20.69
N HIS A 233 12.72 10.22 -21.56
CA HIS A 233 13.39 10.34 -22.85
C HIS A 233 12.47 9.99 -24.03
N GLY A 234 11.15 10.23 -23.89
CA GLY A 234 10.13 10.00 -24.92
C GLY A 234 9.71 8.54 -25.10
N VAL A 235 10.59 7.59 -24.76
CA VAL A 235 10.32 6.14 -24.74
C VAL A 235 10.26 5.61 -23.30
N PRO A 236 9.47 4.54 -23.03
CA PRO A 236 9.43 3.90 -21.72
C PRO A 236 10.75 3.19 -21.38
N GLN A 237 11.35 3.61 -20.27
CA GLN A 237 12.54 3.03 -19.65
C GLN A 237 12.27 2.76 -18.17
N ILE A 238 12.96 1.81 -17.57
CA ILE A 238 12.93 1.59 -16.12
C ILE A 238 14.09 2.38 -15.51
N LEU A 239 13.77 3.36 -14.68
CA LEU A 239 14.73 4.14 -13.91
C LEU A 239 14.79 3.62 -12.47
N ALA A 240 15.98 3.58 -11.89
CA ALA A 240 16.19 3.44 -10.45
C ALA A 240 16.41 4.83 -9.83
N TYR A 241 15.66 5.13 -8.77
CA TYR A 241 15.82 6.29 -7.89
C TYR A 241 16.51 5.86 -6.60
N ASP A 242 17.66 6.45 -6.29
CA ASP A 242 18.39 6.25 -5.04
C ASP A 242 17.83 7.18 -3.95
N LEU A 243 17.34 6.61 -2.85
CA LEU A 243 16.64 7.37 -1.80
C LEU A 243 17.58 8.14 -0.86
N SER A 244 18.89 7.84 -0.85
CA SER A 244 19.89 8.52 0.00
C SER A 244 20.48 9.76 -0.68
N THR A 245 20.61 9.71 -2.00
CA THR A 245 21.28 10.73 -2.81
C THR A 245 20.34 11.50 -3.73
N GLY A 246 19.14 10.98 -4.01
CA GLY A 246 18.26 11.48 -5.06
C GLY A 246 18.79 11.23 -6.48
N HIS A 247 19.88 10.45 -6.63
CA HIS A 247 20.45 10.11 -7.93
C HIS A 247 19.52 9.17 -8.72
N ARG A 248 19.54 9.28 -10.04
CA ARG A 248 18.61 8.56 -10.92
C ARG A 248 19.35 8.00 -12.13
N GLN A 249 19.26 6.69 -12.34
CA GLN A 249 19.97 6.00 -13.41
C GLN A 249 19.05 4.99 -14.14
N PRO A 250 19.21 4.79 -15.47
CA PRO A 250 18.50 3.73 -16.18
C PRO A 250 18.95 2.34 -15.72
N LEU A 251 17.99 1.49 -15.35
CA LEU A 251 18.20 0.07 -15.09
C LEU A 251 17.90 -0.75 -16.36
N ALA A 252 16.82 -0.44 -17.07
CA ALA A 252 16.51 -1.04 -18.37
C ALA A 252 16.07 0.03 -19.39
N ARG A 253 16.77 0.08 -20.52
CA ARG A 253 16.53 1.01 -21.65
C ARG A 253 16.82 0.32 -22.98
N PHE A 254 16.20 -0.84 -23.19
CA PHE A 254 16.28 -1.57 -24.45
C PHE A 254 15.30 -0.97 -25.48
N PRO A 255 15.45 -1.25 -26.79
CA PRO A 255 14.44 -0.89 -27.78
C PRO A 255 13.07 -1.50 -27.44
N GLY A 256 12.00 -0.76 -27.73
CA GLY A 256 10.63 -1.17 -27.41
C GLY A 256 10.17 -0.75 -26.01
N LEU A 257 9.30 -1.55 -25.41
CA LEU A 257 8.75 -1.35 -24.08
C LEU A 257 9.72 -1.85 -22.99
N ASN A 258 9.90 -1.05 -21.95
CA ASN A 258 10.56 -1.44 -20.69
C ASN A 258 9.64 -0.96 -19.55
N ILE A 259 8.79 -1.83 -19.01
CA ILE A 259 7.68 -1.44 -18.13
C ILE A 259 7.48 -2.41 -16.95
N THR A 260 6.61 -2.02 -16.01
CA THR A 260 6.10 -2.85 -14.90
C THR A 260 7.19 -3.60 -14.12
N PRO A 261 8.15 -2.90 -13.47
CA PRO A 261 9.13 -3.54 -12.59
C PRO A 261 8.48 -4.03 -11.29
N GLY A 262 8.96 -5.15 -10.73
CA GLY A 262 8.55 -5.71 -9.45
C GLY A 262 9.71 -6.48 -8.77
N PHE A 263 10.06 -6.09 -7.54
CA PHE A 263 11.16 -6.71 -6.78
C PHE A 263 10.76 -8.06 -6.17
N SER A 264 11.71 -9.00 -6.07
CA SER A 264 11.59 -10.10 -5.11
C SER A 264 11.66 -9.54 -3.69
N ARG A 265 11.06 -10.23 -2.70
CA ARG A 265 11.01 -9.73 -1.32
C ARG A 265 12.38 -9.41 -0.75
N ASP A 266 13.37 -10.28 -1.01
CA ASP A 266 14.75 -10.08 -0.58
C ASP A 266 15.51 -8.99 -1.36
N GLY A 267 14.92 -8.43 -2.42
CA GLY A 267 15.52 -7.45 -3.33
C GLY A 267 16.65 -7.98 -4.21
N GLU A 268 16.96 -9.28 -4.23
CA GLU A 268 18.07 -9.83 -5.01
C GLU A 268 17.73 -10.07 -6.48
N LYS A 269 16.43 -10.11 -6.82
CA LYS A 269 15.90 -10.20 -8.18
C LYS A 269 14.93 -9.03 -8.46
N LEU A 270 14.88 -8.57 -9.70
CA LEU A 270 13.85 -7.63 -10.18
C LEU A 270 13.19 -8.20 -11.45
N ALA A 271 11.90 -8.52 -11.40
CA ALA A 271 11.15 -8.91 -12.59
C ALA A 271 10.61 -7.66 -13.30
N MET A 272 10.44 -7.72 -14.63
CA MET A 272 9.91 -6.63 -15.44
C MET A 272 9.43 -7.13 -16.80
N ALA A 273 8.62 -6.33 -17.50
CA ALA A 273 8.14 -6.65 -18.85
C ALA A 273 8.95 -5.88 -19.90
N LEU A 274 9.64 -6.59 -20.80
CA LEU A 274 10.47 -6.01 -21.86
C LEU A 274 10.06 -6.56 -23.24
N SER A 275 9.84 -5.68 -24.22
CA SER A 275 9.62 -6.09 -25.63
C SER A 275 10.92 -6.05 -26.45
N LYS A 276 12.05 -6.43 -25.82
CA LYS A 276 13.40 -6.37 -26.41
C LYS A 276 13.79 -7.59 -27.23
N SER A 277 12.90 -8.58 -27.33
CA SER A 277 13.15 -9.82 -28.07
C SER A 277 13.18 -9.53 -29.56
N GLN A 278 14.21 -10.00 -30.27
CA GLN A 278 14.24 -9.95 -31.73
C GLN A 278 13.34 -11.02 -32.38
N VAL A 279 12.78 -11.93 -31.58
CA VAL A 279 11.93 -13.05 -32.02
C VAL A 279 10.43 -12.75 -31.83
N SER A 280 10.07 -11.87 -30.90
CA SER A 280 8.68 -11.49 -30.61
C SER A 280 8.61 -9.99 -30.32
N GLN A 281 7.66 -9.29 -30.97
CA GLN A 281 7.45 -7.85 -30.74
C GLN A 281 6.63 -7.57 -29.46
N ASN A 282 6.10 -8.62 -28.83
CA ASN A 282 5.29 -8.52 -27.63
C ASN A 282 6.15 -8.25 -26.38
N THR A 283 5.49 -7.92 -25.27
CA THR A 283 6.16 -7.91 -23.95
C THR A 283 6.43 -9.32 -23.44
N GLU A 284 7.61 -9.54 -22.88
CA GLU A 284 8.01 -10.78 -22.22
C GLU A 284 8.51 -10.48 -20.80
N ILE A 285 8.30 -11.40 -19.86
CA ILE A 285 8.86 -11.29 -18.51
C ILE A 285 10.36 -11.58 -18.56
N TYR A 286 11.13 -10.65 -18.01
CA TYR A 286 12.54 -10.84 -17.71
C TYR A 286 12.79 -10.67 -16.21
N ALA A 287 13.61 -11.54 -15.62
CA ALA A 287 14.24 -11.30 -14.33
C ALA A 287 15.62 -10.65 -14.51
N TYR A 288 15.95 -9.71 -13.65
CA TYR A 288 17.28 -9.09 -13.52
C TYR A 288 17.92 -9.53 -12.20
N GLY A 289 19.14 -10.09 -12.28
CA GLY A 289 19.89 -10.54 -11.11
C GLY A 289 20.75 -9.42 -10.53
N GLU A 290 20.55 -9.05 -9.26
CA GLU A 290 21.32 -7.96 -8.65
C GLU A 290 22.80 -8.32 -8.38
N ARG A 291 23.15 -9.61 -8.37
CA ARG A 291 24.53 -10.08 -8.13
C ARG A 291 25.37 -10.16 -9.41
N ASP A 292 24.81 -10.74 -10.47
CA ASP A 292 25.47 -10.92 -11.78
C ASP A 292 25.24 -9.75 -12.74
N LYS A 293 24.26 -8.88 -12.46
CA LYS A 293 23.82 -7.73 -13.28
C LYS A 293 23.32 -8.14 -14.67
N ARG A 294 22.74 -9.34 -14.80
CA ARG A 294 22.24 -9.91 -16.07
C ARG A 294 20.72 -9.96 -16.13
N PHE A 295 20.20 -10.03 -17.35
CA PHE A 295 18.77 -10.21 -17.63
C PHE A 295 18.52 -11.62 -18.18
N TYR A 296 17.58 -12.32 -17.56
CA TYR A 296 17.13 -13.66 -17.91
C TYR A 296 15.71 -13.55 -18.47
N ARG A 297 15.45 -14.12 -19.67
CA ARG A 297 14.09 -14.20 -20.22
C ARG A 297 13.39 -15.40 -19.58
N LEU A 298 12.20 -15.20 -19.04
CA LEU A 298 11.41 -16.26 -18.40
C LEU A 298 10.29 -16.75 -19.33
N THR A 299 9.53 -15.84 -19.93
CA THR A 299 8.44 -16.19 -20.86
C THR A 299 8.90 -16.15 -22.33
N PHE A 300 8.32 -17.04 -23.15
CA PHE A 300 8.73 -17.24 -24.56
C PHE A 300 7.55 -17.29 -25.56
N SER A 301 6.39 -16.75 -25.21
CA SER A 301 5.15 -16.94 -25.97
C SER A 301 4.90 -15.89 -27.06
N HIS A 302 3.96 -16.20 -27.96
CA HIS A 302 3.45 -15.26 -28.98
C HIS A 302 2.32 -14.36 -28.43
N SER A 303 2.31 -14.11 -27.12
CA SER A 303 1.37 -13.26 -26.38
C SER A 303 2.13 -12.11 -25.70
N ASN A 304 1.44 -11.14 -25.12
CA ASN A 304 2.03 -10.22 -24.16
C ASN A 304 2.09 -10.88 -22.78
N ASN A 305 3.18 -10.65 -22.07
CA ASN A 305 3.39 -11.05 -20.68
C ASN A 305 3.94 -9.84 -19.90
N LEU A 306 3.19 -9.36 -18.89
CA LEU A 306 3.50 -8.11 -18.17
C LEU A 306 3.01 -8.10 -16.71
N SER A 307 3.36 -7.05 -15.95
CA SER A 307 3.05 -6.89 -14.52
C SER A 307 3.39 -8.12 -13.66
N PRO A 308 4.67 -8.53 -13.58
CA PRO A 308 5.11 -9.60 -12.69
C PRO A 308 5.11 -9.17 -11.21
N SER A 309 4.64 -10.06 -10.34
CA SER A 309 4.71 -9.96 -8.88
C SER A 309 5.25 -11.25 -8.29
N TRP A 310 6.22 -11.15 -7.38
CA TRP A 310 6.92 -12.30 -6.80
C TRP A 310 6.16 -12.91 -5.63
N SER A 311 6.21 -14.23 -5.50
CA SER A 311 5.89 -14.91 -4.24
C SER A 311 6.85 -14.43 -3.12
N PRO A 312 6.43 -14.42 -1.84
CA PRO A 312 7.24 -13.83 -0.76
C PRO A 312 8.54 -14.57 -0.44
N ASP A 313 8.67 -15.82 -0.88
CA ASP A 313 9.88 -16.64 -0.81
C ASP A 313 10.74 -16.53 -2.09
N GLY A 314 10.26 -15.85 -3.14
CA GLY A 314 10.97 -15.65 -4.40
C GLY A 314 11.08 -16.90 -5.29
N SER A 315 10.29 -17.93 -5.02
CA SER A 315 10.25 -19.18 -5.78
C SER A 315 9.36 -19.12 -7.02
N GLN A 316 8.31 -18.29 -7.03
CA GLN A 316 7.32 -18.15 -8.09
C GLN A 316 7.05 -16.68 -8.46
N ILE A 317 6.42 -16.48 -9.62
CA ILE A 317 6.01 -15.16 -10.16
C ILE A 317 4.58 -15.27 -10.69
N ALA A 318 3.68 -14.44 -10.19
CA ALA A 318 2.38 -14.18 -10.79
C ALA A 318 2.52 -13.06 -11.84
N PHE A 319 1.89 -13.19 -13.00
CA PHE A 319 1.97 -12.20 -14.09
C PHE A 319 0.69 -12.18 -14.94
N VAL A 320 0.51 -11.12 -15.71
CA VAL A 320 -0.59 -10.99 -16.68
C VAL A 320 -0.14 -11.57 -18.02
N SER A 321 -0.95 -12.43 -18.62
CA SER A 321 -0.78 -12.88 -20.01
C SER A 321 -2.07 -12.76 -20.81
N ASP A 322 -1.98 -12.37 -22.08
CA ASP A 322 -3.13 -12.32 -23.01
C ASP A 322 -3.21 -13.54 -23.96
N ARG A 323 -2.44 -14.61 -23.68
CA ARG A 323 -2.34 -15.82 -24.51
C ARG A 323 -3.65 -16.56 -24.77
N ASP A 324 -4.62 -16.46 -23.85
CA ASP A 324 -5.96 -17.03 -23.98
C ASP A 324 -6.92 -16.10 -24.76
N GLY A 325 -6.39 -15.06 -25.40
CA GLY A 325 -7.14 -14.05 -26.16
C GLY A 325 -7.68 -12.89 -25.32
N HIS A 326 -7.52 -12.91 -24.00
CA HIS A 326 -7.84 -11.81 -23.08
C HIS A 326 -6.83 -11.78 -21.93
N PRO A 327 -6.59 -10.63 -21.25
CA PRO A 327 -5.71 -10.55 -20.09
C PRO A 327 -6.20 -11.43 -18.92
N GLN A 328 -5.34 -12.34 -18.49
CA GLN A 328 -5.57 -13.29 -17.40
C GLN A 328 -4.32 -13.39 -16.52
N ILE A 329 -4.49 -13.77 -15.25
CA ILE A 329 -3.38 -14.00 -14.32
C ILE A 329 -2.86 -15.43 -14.47
N PHE A 330 -1.55 -15.55 -14.67
CA PHE A 330 -0.78 -16.78 -14.71
C PHE A 330 0.24 -16.79 -13.57
N VAL A 331 0.70 -17.98 -13.18
CA VAL A 331 1.83 -18.22 -12.27
C VAL A 331 2.85 -19.09 -13.00
N MET A 332 4.13 -18.83 -12.72
CA MET A 332 5.26 -19.67 -13.14
C MET A 332 6.29 -19.74 -12.02
N ASP A 333 7.16 -20.74 -12.06
CA ASP A 333 8.31 -20.81 -11.18
C ASP A 333 9.38 -19.76 -11.60
N SER A 334 10.28 -19.42 -10.69
CA SER A 334 11.20 -18.28 -10.85
C SER A 334 12.29 -18.44 -11.93
N ASP A 335 12.34 -19.60 -12.59
CA ASP A 335 13.16 -19.90 -13.77
C ASP A 335 12.36 -19.83 -15.10
N GLY A 336 11.04 -19.61 -15.05
CA GLY A 336 10.13 -19.61 -16.19
C GLY A 336 9.46 -20.96 -16.47
N SER A 337 9.69 -21.99 -15.64
CA SER A 337 9.00 -23.28 -15.77
C SER A 337 7.60 -23.28 -15.14
N ASN A 338 6.82 -24.33 -15.41
CA ASN A 338 5.50 -24.58 -14.81
C ASN A 338 4.47 -23.43 -14.99
N GLU A 339 4.52 -22.71 -16.12
CA GLU A 339 3.53 -21.67 -16.47
C GLU A 339 2.09 -22.23 -16.49
N HIS A 340 1.20 -21.74 -15.61
CA HIS A 340 -0.20 -22.14 -15.51
C HIS A 340 -1.13 -20.97 -15.14
N ARG A 341 -2.42 -21.07 -15.43
CA ARG A 341 -3.43 -20.01 -15.23
C ARG A 341 -4.07 -20.10 -13.84
N ILE A 342 -4.32 -18.96 -13.20
CA ILE A 342 -4.91 -18.88 -11.84
C ILE A 342 -6.18 -18.01 -11.73
N SER A 343 -6.57 -17.30 -12.79
CA SER A 343 -7.83 -16.54 -12.83
C SER A 343 -8.78 -17.11 -13.90
N PHE A 344 -9.93 -17.66 -13.48
CA PHE A 344 -10.89 -18.29 -14.40
C PHE A 344 -12.19 -17.49 -14.59
N SER A 345 -12.50 -16.58 -13.67
CA SER A 345 -13.68 -15.69 -13.74
C SER A 345 -13.40 -14.43 -14.55
N GLY A 346 -14.28 -14.07 -15.49
CA GLY A 346 -14.24 -12.80 -16.22
C GLY A 346 -13.20 -12.72 -17.35
N PHE A 347 -13.33 -11.69 -18.20
CA PHE A 347 -12.53 -11.50 -19.42
C PHE A 347 -11.38 -10.48 -19.27
N TYR A 348 -11.23 -9.86 -18.11
CA TYR A 348 -10.21 -8.84 -17.85
C TYR A 348 -9.72 -8.99 -16.42
N ASN A 349 -8.54 -9.61 -16.28
CA ASN A 349 -7.88 -9.85 -15.01
C ASN A 349 -6.42 -9.38 -15.13
N VAL A 350 -6.04 -8.33 -14.40
CA VAL A 350 -4.76 -7.61 -14.55
C VAL A 350 -4.15 -7.19 -13.21
N SER A 351 -2.95 -6.60 -13.23
CA SER A 351 -2.28 -5.99 -12.07
C SER A 351 -2.23 -6.88 -10.81
N PRO A 352 -1.59 -8.06 -10.87
CA PRO A 352 -1.44 -8.93 -9.71
C PRO A 352 -0.44 -8.37 -8.69
N SER A 353 -0.75 -8.51 -7.40
CA SER A 353 0.20 -8.37 -6.29
C SER A 353 0.05 -9.58 -5.34
N TRP A 354 1.12 -10.35 -5.16
CA TRP A 354 1.13 -11.54 -4.31
C TRP A 354 1.12 -11.15 -2.83
N SER A 355 0.28 -11.80 -2.02
CA SER A 355 0.27 -11.65 -0.56
C SER A 355 1.67 -11.90 0.02
N PRO A 356 2.17 -11.05 0.93
CA PRO A 356 3.42 -11.30 1.63
C PRO A 356 3.37 -12.49 2.60
N ARG A 357 2.22 -13.17 2.73
CA ARG A 357 2.07 -14.46 3.41
C ARG A 357 2.07 -15.67 2.45
N GLY A 358 1.97 -15.42 1.15
CA GLY A 358 1.99 -16.44 0.09
C GLY A 358 0.64 -17.09 -0.20
N ASP A 359 -0.37 -16.83 0.63
CA ASP A 359 -1.66 -17.52 0.65
C ASP A 359 -2.63 -17.14 -0.49
N VAL A 360 -2.55 -15.91 -1.00
CA VAL A 360 -3.37 -15.39 -2.11
C VAL A 360 -2.60 -14.43 -3.02
N VAL A 361 -3.11 -14.25 -4.24
CA VAL A 361 -2.75 -13.16 -5.15
C VAL A 361 -3.93 -12.19 -5.22
N ALA A 362 -3.71 -10.92 -4.88
CA ALA A 362 -4.66 -9.85 -5.17
C ALA A 362 -4.50 -9.40 -6.62
N TYR A 363 -5.59 -9.07 -7.30
CA TYR A 363 -5.55 -8.58 -8.69
C TYR A 363 -6.79 -7.77 -9.04
N VAL A 364 -6.74 -7.06 -10.16
CA VAL A 364 -7.86 -6.29 -10.70
C VAL A 364 -8.71 -7.19 -11.59
N CYS A 365 -9.96 -7.39 -11.22
CA CYS A 365 -10.96 -8.22 -11.89
C CYS A 365 -12.09 -7.36 -12.47
N MET A 366 -12.81 -7.87 -13.46
CA MET A 366 -14.02 -7.23 -14.00
C MET A 366 -15.29 -7.79 -13.35
N ASN A 367 -16.07 -6.94 -12.67
CA ASN A 367 -17.35 -7.35 -12.09
C ASN A 367 -18.50 -7.36 -13.13
N GLU A 368 -19.65 -7.92 -12.75
CA GLU A 368 -20.87 -8.03 -13.58
C GLU A 368 -21.33 -6.70 -14.21
N ASN A 369 -21.11 -5.60 -13.48
CA ASN A 369 -21.46 -4.24 -13.91
C ASN A 369 -20.39 -3.60 -14.84
N HIS A 370 -19.46 -4.40 -15.34
CA HIS A 370 -18.36 -4.00 -16.22
C HIS A 370 -17.48 -2.90 -15.59
N ARG A 371 -17.15 -3.08 -14.31
CA ARG A 371 -16.23 -2.21 -13.56
C ARG A 371 -15.05 -3.01 -13.02
N PRO A 372 -13.79 -2.51 -13.19
CA PRO A 372 -12.64 -2.97 -12.44
C PRO A 372 -12.91 -2.93 -10.93
N LYS A 373 -12.62 -4.03 -10.25
CA LYS A 373 -12.66 -4.20 -8.79
C LYS A 373 -11.45 -5.01 -8.34
N ILE A 374 -11.15 -5.00 -7.05
CA ILE A 374 -10.09 -5.85 -6.50
C ILE A 374 -10.70 -7.21 -6.14
N CYS A 375 -10.04 -8.27 -6.61
CA CYS A 375 -10.31 -9.65 -6.26
C CYS A 375 -9.07 -10.33 -5.69
N LEU A 376 -9.29 -11.45 -5.04
CA LEU A 376 -8.27 -12.37 -4.56
C LEU A 376 -8.47 -13.73 -5.22
N THR A 377 -7.38 -14.43 -5.52
CA THR A 377 -7.38 -15.85 -5.90
C THR A 377 -6.26 -16.59 -5.17
N THR A 378 -6.36 -17.90 -4.99
CA THR A 378 -5.24 -18.73 -4.51
C THR A 378 -4.14 -18.86 -5.59
N PRO A 379 -2.87 -19.15 -5.22
CA PRO A 379 -1.82 -19.46 -6.20
C PRO A 379 -2.14 -20.65 -7.12
N THR A 380 -3.08 -21.51 -6.72
CA THR A 380 -3.64 -22.64 -7.47
C THR A 380 -4.86 -22.30 -8.34
N GLY A 381 -5.45 -21.12 -8.16
CA GLY A 381 -6.66 -20.68 -8.89
C GLY A 381 -7.96 -21.40 -8.53
N ASP A 382 -7.97 -22.23 -7.47
CA ASP A 382 -9.12 -23.04 -7.04
C ASP A 382 -10.14 -22.29 -6.17
N ARG A 383 -9.75 -21.15 -5.58
CA ARG A 383 -10.62 -20.30 -4.73
C ARG A 383 -10.50 -18.85 -5.17
N TYR A 384 -11.64 -18.15 -5.23
CA TYR A 384 -11.76 -16.77 -5.70
C TYR A 384 -12.76 -15.98 -4.86
N VAL A 385 -12.49 -14.69 -4.61
CA VAL A 385 -13.46 -13.76 -4.01
C VAL A 385 -13.20 -12.32 -4.48
N GLN A 386 -14.26 -11.53 -4.70
CA GLN A 386 -14.17 -10.08 -4.90
C GLN A 386 -14.18 -9.38 -3.53
N ILE A 387 -13.31 -8.40 -3.31
CA ILE A 387 -13.17 -7.73 -2.00
C ILE A 387 -13.52 -6.24 -2.00
N THR A 388 -13.55 -5.57 -3.16
CA THR A 388 -14.09 -4.20 -3.26
C THR A 388 -15.43 -4.17 -3.98
N HIS A 389 -16.32 -3.27 -3.56
CA HIS A 389 -17.73 -3.23 -4.00
C HIS A 389 -18.14 -1.79 -4.38
N GLY A 390 -19.44 -1.56 -4.60
CA GLY A 390 -19.99 -0.22 -4.80
C GLY A 390 -19.66 0.47 -6.14
N PRO A 391 -19.84 1.80 -6.23
CA PRO A 391 -19.53 2.60 -7.42
C PRO A 391 -18.01 2.73 -7.66
N GLY A 392 -17.65 3.44 -8.74
CA GLY A 392 -16.24 3.64 -9.12
C GLY A 392 -15.59 2.40 -9.73
N GLN A 393 -14.27 2.49 -9.93
CA GLN A 393 -13.39 1.47 -10.49
C GLN A 393 -12.15 1.38 -9.60
N ASP A 394 -11.69 0.17 -9.30
CA ASP A 394 -10.54 -0.04 -8.42
C ASP A 394 -9.40 -0.72 -9.19
N ASP A 395 -8.17 -0.21 -9.04
CA ASP A 395 -6.98 -0.60 -9.80
C ASP A 395 -5.74 -0.63 -8.89
N SER A 396 -4.71 -1.38 -9.29
CA SER A 396 -3.38 -1.42 -8.68
C SER A 396 -3.41 -1.71 -7.18
N PRO A 397 -3.87 -2.91 -6.77
CA PRO A 397 -3.83 -3.34 -5.39
C PRO A 397 -2.41 -3.68 -4.96
N ASP A 398 -2.05 -3.34 -3.73
CA ASP A 398 -0.78 -3.74 -3.13
C ASP A 398 -0.88 -3.96 -1.62
N TRP A 399 0.02 -4.79 -1.08
CA TRP A 399 -0.06 -5.33 0.28
C TRP A 399 0.86 -4.62 1.28
N SER A 400 0.30 -4.30 2.44
CA SER A 400 1.11 -4.02 3.63
C SER A 400 2.07 -5.18 3.94
N PRO A 401 3.31 -4.95 4.40
CA PRO A 401 4.33 -6.00 4.56
C PRO A 401 3.96 -7.19 5.48
N ASP A 402 2.93 -7.05 6.32
CA ASP A 402 2.37 -8.08 7.21
C ASP A 402 1.19 -8.87 6.61
N GLY A 403 0.62 -8.41 5.48
CA GLY A 403 -0.54 -9.01 4.81
C GLY A 403 -1.90 -8.80 5.49
N ARG A 404 -2.06 -7.86 6.44
CA ARG A 404 -3.36 -7.51 7.04
C ARG A 404 -4.15 -6.49 6.21
N THR A 405 -3.45 -5.58 5.55
CA THR A 405 -4.03 -4.39 4.90
C THR A 405 -3.70 -4.36 3.41
N ILE A 406 -4.67 -4.02 2.58
CA ILE A 406 -4.49 -3.74 1.14
C ILE A 406 -4.65 -2.23 0.92
N ILE A 407 -3.80 -1.67 0.08
CA ILE A 407 -3.99 -0.32 -0.50
C ILE A 407 -4.26 -0.45 -2.00
N PHE A 408 -5.05 0.45 -2.56
CA PHE A 408 -5.39 0.44 -3.99
C PHE A 408 -5.74 1.83 -4.51
N THR A 409 -5.81 1.96 -5.84
CA THR A 409 -6.31 3.17 -6.51
C THR A 409 -7.84 3.07 -6.67
N HIS A 410 -8.60 3.95 -6.01
CA HIS A 410 -10.03 4.09 -6.25
C HIS A 410 -10.29 5.25 -7.22
N GLN A 411 -11.00 5.01 -8.33
CA GLN A 411 -11.39 6.01 -9.32
C GLN A 411 -12.91 6.20 -9.42
N VAL A 412 -13.38 7.42 -9.19
CA VAL A 412 -14.80 7.79 -9.24
C VAL A 412 -15.00 9.20 -9.82
N LYS A 413 -15.98 9.36 -10.72
CA LYS A 413 -16.34 10.63 -11.38
C LYS A 413 -15.13 11.37 -12.03
N GLY A 414 -14.12 10.64 -12.51
CA GLY A 414 -12.93 11.19 -13.15
C GLY A 414 -11.81 11.66 -12.19
N HIS A 415 -11.99 11.48 -10.88
CA HIS A 415 -10.96 11.68 -9.87
C HIS A 415 -10.47 10.32 -9.36
N SER A 416 -9.20 10.23 -8.96
CA SER A 416 -8.62 9.01 -8.39
C SER A 416 -7.89 9.30 -7.10
N PHE A 417 -7.98 8.36 -6.17
CA PHE A 417 -7.53 8.45 -4.78
C PHE A 417 -6.81 7.16 -4.39
N ILE A 418 -6.00 7.20 -3.33
CA ILE A 418 -5.47 5.98 -2.71
C ILE A 418 -6.38 5.65 -1.53
N GLU A 419 -6.87 4.42 -1.47
CA GLU A 419 -7.72 3.94 -0.39
C GLU A 419 -7.09 2.69 0.25
N LYS A 420 -7.29 2.54 1.56
CA LYS A 420 -6.68 1.56 2.46
C LYS A 420 -7.81 0.83 3.18
N MET A 421 -7.75 -0.49 3.23
CA MET A 421 -8.71 -1.33 3.97
C MET A 421 -8.03 -2.58 4.52
N PHE A 422 -8.59 -3.14 5.59
CA PHE A 422 -8.19 -4.48 6.05
C PHE A 422 -8.66 -5.54 5.05
N LEU A 423 -8.03 -6.72 5.09
CA LEU A 423 -8.25 -7.79 4.12
C LEU A 423 -9.72 -8.24 4.00
N ASP A 424 -10.48 -8.16 5.10
CA ASP A 424 -11.91 -8.45 5.17
C ASP A 424 -12.83 -7.33 4.61
N GLY A 425 -12.26 -6.29 4.01
CA GLY A 425 -12.98 -5.13 3.47
C GLY A 425 -13.40 -4.10 4.54
N THR A 426 -13.08 -4.32 5.81
CA THR A 426 -13.37 -3.36 6.88
C THR A 426 -12.32 -2.24 6.95
N HIS A 427 -12.60 -1.20 7.73
CA HIS A 427 -11.75 -0.01 7.88
C HIS A 427 -11.36 0.67 6.56
N LEU A 428 -12.21 0.58 5.51
CA LEU A 428 -12.02 1.26 4.24
C LEU A 428 -12.01 2.79 4.42
N HIS A 429 -10.86 3.42 4.15
CA HIS A 429 -10.69 4.87 4.22
C HIS A 429 -9.69 5.38 3.16
N ARG A 430 -9.65 6.69 2.96
CA ARG A 430 -8.73 7.36 2.02
C ARG A 430 -7.41 7.72 2.70
N LEU A 431 -6.30 7.40 2.05
CA LEU A 431 -4.98 7.85 2.48
C LEU A 431 -4.65 9.25 1.93
N GLY A 432 -4.38 10.16 2.86
CA GLY A 432 -3.86 11.50 2.59
C GLY A 432 -4.84 12.45 1.89
N VAL A 433 -4.43 13.73 1.80
CA VAL A 433 -5.18 14.77 1.10
C VAL A 433 -4.36 15.27 -0.10
N PHE A 434 -4.64 14.72 -1.27
CA PHE A 434 -3.97 15.11 -2.51
C PHE A 434 -4.87 16.00 -3.39
N PRO A 435 -4.38 17.14 -3.93
CA PRO A 435 -5.21 18.08 -4.70
C PRO A 435 -5.57 17.59 -6.12
N HIS A 436 -5.05 16.44 -6.55
CA HIS A 436 -5.10 15.91 -7.92
C HIS A 436 -5.24 14.38 -7.91
N SER A 437 -5.53 13.78 -9.06
CA SER A 437 -5.53 12.33 -9.27
C SER A 437 -4.22 11.68 -8.77
N VAL A 438 -4.33 10.66 -7.92
CA VAL A 438 -3.23 9.76 -7.52
C VAL A 438 -3.52 8.34 -7.98
N ILE A 439 -2.47 7.58 -8.31
CA ILE A 439 -2.56 6.23 -8.89
C ILE A 439 -1.34 5.37 -8.49
N THR A 440 -1.45 4.05 -8.73
CA THR A 440 -0.38 3.04 -8.56
C THR A 440 0.39 3.19 -7.24
N PRO A 441 -0.29 3.05 -6.08
CA PRO A 441 0.37 2.99 -4.79
C PRO A 441 1.07 1.63 -4.62
N VAL A 442 2.23 1.62 -3.95
CA VAL A 442 2.91 0.40 -3.48
C VAL A 442 3.54 0.64 -2.12
N TRP A 443 3.57 -0.40 -1.28
CA TRP A 443 4.31 -0.40 -0.04
C TRP A 443 5.81 -0.54 -0.26
N ALA A 444 6.58 -0.05 0.71
CA ALA A 444 8.01 -0.27 0.78
C ALA A 444 8.30 -1.71 1.25
N VAL A 445 8.79 -2.57 0.34
CA VAL A 445 9.11 -3.97 0.62
C VAL A 445 10.45 -4.04 1.37
N HIS A 446 10.53 -4.93 2.38
CA HIS A 446 11.65 -5.00 3.33
C HIS A 446 12.86 -5.80 2.81
#